data_AF-A0A554VID9-F1
#
_entry.id   AF-A0A554VID9-F1
#
_cell.length_a   1.000
_cell.length_b   1.000
_cell.length_c   1.000
_cell.angle_alpha   90.00
_cell.angle_beta   90.00
_cell.angle_gamma   90.00
#
_symmetry.space_group_name_H-M   'P 1'
#
loop_
_entity.id
_entity.type
_entity.pdbx_description
1 polymer ?
#
loop_
_entity_poly.entity_id
_entity_poly.type
_entity_poly.pdbx_seq_one_letter_code
_entity_poly.pdbx_strand_id
1 'polypeptide(L)'
;MTNTYETEITRDAYKKLEARTMVNNINDYDWLISTYKNDRGQIVCNAQACEETETGFSFVMFQDPSVTLCQVQKRATEKAIKEVHDMGLIEFDKLITSSELPTRSLSV
;
A
#
# COMPACT_ATOMS: atom_id res chain seq x y z
N MET A 1 -17.85 -1.34 -6.93
CA MET A 1 -18.04 -1.47 -5.46
C MET A 1 -16.85 -0.76 -4.85
N THR A 2 -17.05 0.12 -3.87
CA THR A 2 -15.94 0.74 -3.15
C THR A 2 -15.69 -0.10 -1.91
N ASN A 3 -14.51 -0.69 -1.81
CA ASN A 3 -14.15 -1.43 -0.61
C ASN A 3 -13.96 -0.44 0.54
N THR A 4 -14.50 -0.76 1.71
CA THR A 4 -14.23 0.03 2.91
C THR A 4 -12.96 -0.51 3.54
N TYR A 5 -11.93 0.31 3.57
CA TYR A 5 -10.64 -0.02 4.15
C TYR A 5 -10.47 0.62 5.51
N GLU A 6 -9.89 -0.11 6.45
CA GLU A 6 -9.37 0.48 7.67
C GLU A 6 -7.99 1.08 7.39
N THR A 7 -7.82 2.35 7.71
CA THR A 7 -6.56 3.08 7.53
C THR A 7 -6.04 3.54 8.88
N GLU A 8 -4.83 3.13 9.19
CA GLU A 8 -4.07 3.61 10.33
C GLU A 8 -3.14 4.74 9.90
N ILE A 9 -3.12 5.85 10.64
CA ILE A 9 -2.13 6.92 10.43
C ILE A 9 -1.21 6.95 11.64
N THR A 10 0.07 6.74 11.41
CA THR A 10 1.09 6.67 12.44
C THR A 10 2.27 7.58 12.14
N ARG A 11 3.24 7.59 13.06
CA ARG A 11 4.56 8.14 12.82
C ARG A 11 5.58 7.03 12.96
N ASP A 12 6.50 6.95 11.99
CA ASP A 12 7.62 6.02 12.06
C ASP A 12 8.62 6.39 13.19
N ALA A 13 9.64 5.57 13.39
CA ALA A 13 10.70 5.82 14.36
C ALA A 13 11.44 7.17 14.15
N TYR A 14 11.40 7.70 12.93
CA TYR A 14 11.97 9.00 12.54
C TYR A 14 10.96 10.15 12.62
N LYS A 15 9.79 9.91 13.22
CA LYS A 15 8.67 10.85 13.39
C LYS A 15 8.03 11.31 12.07
N LYS A 16 8.29 10.62 10.96
CA LYS A 16 7.66 10.89 9.67
C LYS A 16 6.25 10.30 9.66
N LEU A 17 5.32 11.01 9.03
CA LEU A 17 3.94 10.54 8.89
C LEU A 17 3.88 9.40 7.88
N GLU A 18 3.06 8.41 8.21
CA GLU A 18 2.76 7.28 7.37
C GLU A 18 1.29 6.90 7.51
N ALA A 19 0.64 6.53 6.41
CA ALA A 19 -0.67 5.90 6.41
C ALA A 19 -0.55 4.47 5.92
N ARG A 20 -1.26 3.53 6.55
CA ARG A 20 -1.24 2.11 6.22
C ARG A 20 -2.65 1.52 6.20
N THR A 21 -2.86 0.61 5.28
CA THR A 21 -4.05 -0.25 5.20
C THR A 21 -3.58 -1.66 4.87
N MET A 22 -4.08 -2.65 5.62
CA MET A 22 -3.90 -4.06 5.30
C MET A 22 -5.13 -4.56 4.55
N VAL A 23 -4.91 -5.29 3.45
CA VAL A 23 -5.98 -5.91 2.66
C VAL A 23 -5.68 -7.39 2.47
N ASN A 24 -6.55 -8.25 2.96
CA ASN A 24 -6.27 -9.68 3.01
C ASN A 24 -6.92 -10.45 1.86
N ASN A 25 -6.28 -11.54 1.44
CA ASN A 25 -6.82 -12.52 0.48
C ASN A 25 -7.20 -11.94 -0.89
N ILE A 26 -6.34 -11.08 -1.48
CA ILE A 26 -6.49 -10.61 -2.86
C ILE A 26 -5.40 -11.23 -3.73
N ASN A 27 -5.82 -12.02 -4.72
CA ASN A 27 -4.93 -12.69 -5.68
C ASN A 27 -3.87 -13.60 -5.01
N ASP A 28 -4.28 -14.32 -3.96
CA ASP A 28 -3.45 -15.21 -3.13
C ASP A 28 -2.32 -14.50 -2.37
N TYR A 29 -2.50 -13.19 -2.13
CA TYR A 29 -1.65 -12.36 -1.29
C TYR A 29 -2.47 -11.57 -0.29
N ASP A 30 -1.83 -11.23 0.84
CA ASP A 30 -2.22 -10.04 1.59
C ASP A 30 -1.44 -8.84 1.02
N TRP A 31 -2.00 -7.65 1.16
CA TRP A 31 -1.43 -6.44 0.61
C TRP A 31 -1.33 -5.36 1.68
N LEU A 32 -0.10 -4.94 1.96
CA LEU A 32 0.16 -3.74 2.72
C LEU A 32 0.19 -2.54 1.79
N ILE A 33 -0.84 -1.71 1.89
CA ILE A 33 -0.89 -0.41 1.21
C ILE A 33 -0.31 0.63 2.15
N SER A 34 0.78 1.27 1.77
CA SER A 34 1.49 2.25 2.60
C SER A 34 1.70 3.57 1.85
N THR A 35 1.55 4.68 2.56
CA THR A 35 1.77 6.03 2.02
C THR A 35 2.71 6.81 2.91
N TYR A 36 3.82 7.27 2.34
CA TYR A 36 4.87 7.98 3.06
C TYR A 36 5.58 8.98 2.16
N LYS A 37 6.43 9.83 2.78
CA LYS A 37 7.31 10.74 2.04
C LYS A 37 8.64 10.05 1.71
N ASN A 38 8.96 9.91 0.43
CA ASN A 38 10.25 9.35 0.01
C ASN A 38 11.40 10.37 0.16
N ASP A 39 12.62 9.89 -0.06
CA ASP A 39 13.88 10.65 -0.06
C ASP A 39 13.92 11.76 -1.12
N ARG A 40 13.26 11.55 -2.27
CA ARG A 40 13.07 12.54 -3.34
C ARG A 40 12.08 13.65 -2.98
N GLY A 41 11.45 13.56 -1.81
CA GLY A 41 10.54 14.58 -1.31
C GLY A 41 9.10 14.47 -1.82
N GLN A 42 8.76 13.38 -2.49
CA GLN A 42 7.41 13.06 -2.97
C GLN A 42 6.63 12.31 -1.90
N ILE A 43 5.31 12.46 -1.91
CA ILE A 43 4.42 11.52 -1.21
C ILE A 43 4.11 10.40 -2.19
N VAL A 44 4.39 9.17 -1.80
CA VAL A 44 4.19 7.96 -2.61
C VAL A 44 3.29 7.00 -1.84
N CYS A 45 2.35 6.39 -2.56
CA CYS A 45 1.53 5.30 -2.09
C CYS A 45 1.90 4.04 -2.88
N ASN A 46 2.26 2.97 -2.18
CA ASN A 46 2.60 1.67 -2.76
C ASN A 46 1.75 0.57 -2.12
N ALA A 47 1.42 -0.44 -2.90
CA ALA A 47 0.91 -1.72 -2.43
C ALA A 47 2.04 -2.75 -2.49
N GLN A 48 2.36 -3.35 -1.36
CA GLN A 48 3.33 -4.43 -1.24
C GLN A 48 2.59 -5.72 -0.96
N ALA A 49 2.74 -6.72 -1.84
CA ALA A 49 2.27 -8.05 -1.53
C ALA A 49 3.10 -8.61 -0.36
N CYS A 50 2.41 -9.23 0.58
CA CYS A 50 2.96 -9.77 1.80
C CYS A 50 2.07 -10.92 2.31
N GLU A 51 2.48 -11.47 3.45
CA GLU A 51 1.70 -12.34 4.30
C GLU A 51 1.52 -11.65 5.65
N GLU A 52 0.28 -11.50 6.11
CA GLU A 52 -0.01 -11.04 7.46
C GLU A 52 0.42 -12.12 8.48
N THR A 53 1.15 -11.71 9.50
CA THR A 53 1.68 -12.59 10.55
C THR A 53 1.23 -12.09 11.92
N GLU A 54 1.32 -12.93 12.96
CA GLU A 54 0.92 -12.54 14.33
C GLU A 54 1.64 -11.27 14.85
N THR A 55 2.81 -10.95 14.32
CA THR A 55 3.66 -9.83 14.79
C THR A 55 3.77 -8.68 13.79
N GLY A 56 3.06 -8.73 12.67
CA GLY A 56 3.13 -7.72 11.62
C GLY A 56 2.93 -8.34 10.24
N PHE A 57 3.81 -8.03 9.29
CA PHE A 57 3.74 -8.57 7.94
C PHE A 57 5.11 -9.03 7.47
N SER A 58 5.15 -10.03 6.61
CA SER A 58 6.36 -10.59 6.02
C SER A 58 6.25 -10.56 4.50
N PHE A 59 7.35 -10.27 3.82
CA PHE A 59 7.45 -10.36 2.37
C PHE A 59 8.85 -10.76 1.94
N VAL A 60 8.96 -11.44 0.81
CA VAL A 60 10.21 -11.88 0.21
C VAL A 60 10.63 -10.86 -0.84
N MET A 61 11.72 -10.16 -0.57
CA MET A 61 12.30 -9.18 -1.46
C MET A 61 12.57 -9.78 -2.86
N PHE A 62 12.22 -9.04 -3.92
CA PHE A 62 12.35 -9.42 -5.33
C PHE A 62 11.46 -10.59 -5.81
N GLN A 63 10.73 -11.26 -4.92
CA GLN A 63 9.75 -12.28 -5.30
C GLN A 63 8.34 -11.74 -5.15
N ASP A 64 8.05 -11.13 -4.00
CA ASP A 64 6.74 -10.59 -3.74
C ASP A 64 6.56 -9.23 -4.43
N PRO A 65 5.49 -9.07 -5.22
CA PRO A 65 5.30 -7.90 -6.06
C PRO A 65 5.11 -6.62 -5.23
N SER A 66 5.58 -5.51 -5.80
CA SER A 66 5.37 -4.17 -5.26
C SER A 66 4.87 -3.27 -6.38
N VAL A 67 3.78 -2.55 -6.12
CA VAL A 67 3.11 -1.70 -7.11
C VAL A 67 3.01 -0.29 -6.59
N THR A 68 3.52 0.69 -7.34
CA THR A 68 3.28 2.10 -7.05
C THR A 68 1.90 2.50 -7.54
N LEU A 69 1.03 2.89 -6.61
CA LEU A 69 -0.37 3.25 -6.89
C LEU A 69 -0.52 4.74 -7.19
N CYS A 70 0.18 5.59 -6.44
CA CYS A 70 0.08 7.04 -6.59
C CYS A 70 1.36 7.72 -6.16
N GLN A 71 1.72 8.82 -6.83
CA GLN A 71 2.88 9.65 -6.45
C GLN A 71 2.61 11.13 -6.73
N VAL A 72 2.91 11.99 -5.76
CA VAL A 72 2.73 13.44 -5.90
C VAL A 72 3.87 14.25 -5.27
N GLN A 73 4.25 15.35 -5.91
CA GLN A 73 5.23 16.30 -5.37
C GLN A 73 4.51 17.29 -4.43
N LYS A 74 4.45 17.00 -3.13
CA LYS A 74 3.75 17.85 -2.13
C LYS A 74 4.40 17.73 -0.75
N ARG A 75 4.20 18.74 0.11
CA ARG A 75 4.58 18.67 1.52
C ARG A 75 3.75 17.60 2.24
N ALA A 76 4.41 16.68 2.92
CA ALA A 76 3.79 15.63 3.73
C ALA A 76 3.19 16.18 5.03
N THR A 77 1.98 16.72 4.93
CA THR A 77 1.09 16.95 6.08
C THR A 77 0.18 15.74 6.25
N GLU A 78 -0.43 15.57 7.43
CA GLU A 78 -1.37 14.47 7.68
C GLU A 78 -2.52 14.44 6.67
N LYS A 79 -3.10 15.62 6.38
CA LYS A 79 -4.10 15.79 5.34
C LYS A 79 -3.60 15.33 3.96
N ALA A 80 -2.38 15.73 3.57
CA ALA A 80 -1.83 15.35 2.27
C ALA A 80 -1.51 13.86 2.18
N ILE A 81 -1.04 13.25 3.28
CA ILE A 81 -0.81 11.80 3.36
C ILE A 81 -2.14 11.05 3.19
N LYS A 82 -3.19 11.47 3.93
CA LYS A 82 -4.51 10.87 3.82
C LYS A 82 -5.10 11.00 2.41
N GLU A 83 -5.05 12.19 1.81
CA GLU A 83 -5.53 12.42 0.44
C GLU A 83 -4.85 11.49 -0.58
N VAL A 84 -3.51 11.34 -0.48
CA VAL A 84 -2.75 10.47 -1.40
C VAL A 84 -3.02 9.00 -1.12
N HIS A 85 -3.23 8.64 0.15
CA HIS A 85 -3.60 7.28 0.53
C HIS A 85 -4.98 6.91 -0.04
N ASP A 86 -5.98 7.77 0.13
CA ASP A 86 -7.33 7.60 -0.42
C ASP A 86 -7.29 7.45 -1.96
N MET A 87 -6.47 8.26 -2.64
CA MET A 87 -6.23 8.12 -4.08
C MET A 87 -5.58 6.77 -4.44
N GLY A 88 -4.64 6.30 -3.61
CA GLY A 88 -4.01 5.01 -3.78
C GLY A 88 -5.00 3.85 -3.61
N LEU A 89 -5.88 3.89 -2.61
CA LEU A 89 -6.93 2.90 -2.41
C LEU A 89 -7.89 2.82 -3.60
N ILE A 90 -8.27 3.98 -4.15
CA ILE A 90 -9.08 4.04 -5.39
C ILE A 90 -8.34 3.39 -6.56
N GLU A 91 -7.04 3.62 -6.71
CA GLU A 91 -6.25 3.01 -7.78
C GLU A 91 -6.10 1.50 -7.56
N PHE A 92 -5.90 1.06 -6.33
CA PHE A 92 -5.85 -0.36 -5.98
C PHE A 92 -7.16 -1.08 -6.32
N ASP A 93 -8.31 -0.50 -5.98
CA ASP A 93 -9.64 -1.01 -6.37
C ASP A 93 -9.80 -1.15 -7.89
N LYS A 94 -9.25 -0.20 -8.66
CA LYS A 94 -9.24 -0.30 -10.13
C LYS A 94 -8.40 -1.47 -10.60
N LEU A 95 -7.20 -1.65 -10.06
CA LEU A 95 -6.31 -2.75 -10.44
C LEU A 95 -6.87 -4.13 -10.07
N ILE A 96 -7.61 -4.23 -8.96
CA ILE A 96 -8.41 -5.43 -8.63
C ILE A 96 -9.46 -5.66 -9.74
N THR A 97 -10.24 -4.62 -10.05
CA THR A 97 -11.36 -4.71 -10.99
C THR A 97 -10.88 -5.00 -12.43
N SER A 98 -9.74 -4.47 -12.84
CA SER A 98 -9.12 -4.71 -14.15
C SER A 98 -8.35 -6.03 -14.22
N SER A 99 -8.20 -6.75 -13.11
CA SER A 99 -7.37 -7.96 -13.01
C SER A 99 -5.90 -7.74 -13.41
N GLU A 100 -5.38 -6.53 -13.14
CA GLU A 100 -3.99 -6.14 -13.43
C GLU A 100 -3.06 -6.29 -12.21
N LEU A 101 -3.63 -6.57 -11.02
CA LEU A 101 -2.82 -6.94 -9.86
C LEU A 101 -2.15 -8.30 -10.07
N PRO A 102 -0.86 -8.43 -9.74
CA PRO A 102 -0.17 -9.72 -9.76
C PRO A 102 -0.88 -10.78 -8.92
N THR A 103 -0.88 -12.02 -9.42
CA THR A 103 -1.36 -13.20 -8.72
C THR A 103 -0.20 -14.08 -8.29
N ARG A 104 -0.31 -14.75 -7.14
CA ARG A 104 0.70 -15.72 -6.74
C ARG A 104 0.63 -16.92 -7.67
N SER A 105 1.53 -16.99 -8.65
CA SER A 105 1.69 -18.20 -9.44
C SER A 105 2.30 -19.28 -8.56
N LEU A 106 1.47 -20.15 -7.99
CA LEU A 106 1.93 -21.42 -7.45
C LEU A 106 2.66 -22.15 -8.59
N SER A 107 3.98 -22.20 -8.49
CA SER A 107 4.78 -23.06 -9.38
C SER A 107 4.40 -24.49 -9.02
N VAL A 108 3.59 -25.13 -9.88
CA VAL A 108 3.31 -26.56 -9.83
C VAL A 108 4.54 -27.34 -10.26
#